data_AF-A0A6A4HQ41-F1
#
_entry.id   AF-A0A6A4HQ41-F1
#
_cell.length_a   1.000
_cell.length_b   1.000
_cell.length_c   1.000
_cell.angle_alpha   90.00
_cell.angle_beta   90.00
_cell.angle_gamma   90.00
#
_symmetry.space_group_name_H-M   'P 1'
#
loop_
_entity.id
_entity.type
_entity.pdbx_description
1 polymer ?
#
loop_
_entity_poly.entity_id
_entity_poly.type
_entity_poly.pdbx_seq_one_letter_code
_entity_poly.pdbx_strand_id
1 'polypeptide(L)'
;MPLPLHILNELAKIEPAADFTGVVGGRVQSSNGKVYFVKQGSRSEGEQYIGETESLKEIDLASPGLAPKVFSAGDFEDETPFFISEYKDIGHLDDKSATVLAKRLATELHAHTSPKGFGFKVPTFCGATRMKNGWFNSWEECYSEMIGPLKIEPVLLHGDLWSGNVGSDRDTGEPVVFDPSSYFGHNEADLAIARIFGGFPPSFFAEYHKHLPKTEPADQFSLRGHLYELFHYLNHTVLFGGGGYESSALRKMDILTGGYVAGKCSKVEESRRDSKRVSAKKVETAE
;
A
#
# COMPACT_ATOMS: atom_id res chain seq x y z
N MET A 1 -21.45 11.68 21.28
CA MET A 1 -22.85 11.34 20.95
C MET A 1 -23.17 9.99 21.56
N PRO A 2 -24.41 9.74 22.02
CA PRO A 2 -24.82 8.39 22.43
C PRO A 2 -24.72 7.42 21.25
N LEU A 3 -24.56 6.12 21.56
CA LEU A 3 -24.50 5.07 20.53
C LEU A 3 -25.84 5.00 19.77
N PRO A 4 -25.82 4.87 18.43
CA PRO A 4 -27.03 4.69 17.65
C PRO A 4 -27.81 3.42 18.03
N LEU A 5 -29.14 3.45 17.91
CA LEU A 5 -30.01 2.34 18.32
C LEU A 5 -29.70 1.04 17.58
N HIS A 6 -29.41 1.11 16.27
CA HIS A 6 -29.05 -0.08 15.48
C HIS A 6 -27.76 -0.75 15.97
N ILE A 7 -26.78 0.02 16.46
CA ILE A 7 -25.56 -0.51 17.09
C ILE A 7 -25.89 -1.16 18.43
N LEU A 8 -26.75 -0.54 19.25
CA LEU A 8 -27.19 -1.11 20.52
C LEU A 8 -27.90 -2.46 20.30
N ASN A 9 -28.69 -2.59 19.24
CA ASN A 9 -29.35 -3.84 18.89
C ASN A 9 -28.35 -4.95 18.56
N GLU A 10 -27.28 -4.66 17.81
CA GLU A 10 -26.23 -5.64 17.50
C GLU A 10 -25.42 -6.02 18.75
N LEU A 11 -25.10 -5.05 19.60
CA LEU A 11 -24.43 -5.30 20.88
C LEU A 11 -25.29 -6.16 21.82
N ALA A 12 -26.61 -5.94 21.86
CA ALA A 12 -27.54 -6.73 22.66
C ALA A 12 -27.68 -8.19 22.19
N LYS A 13 -27.39 -8.48 20.91
CA LYS A 13 -27.28 -9.88 20.41
C LYS A 13 -26.03 -10.58 20.96
N ILE A 14 -24.93 -9.83 21.14
CA ILE A 14 -23.66 -10.33 21.66
C ILE A 14 -23.73 -10.51 23.18
N GLU A 15 -24.31 -9.52 23.87
CA GLU A 15 -24.45 -9.50 25.33
C GLU A 15 -25.85 -9.03 25.72
N PRO A 16 -26.82 -9.97 25.81
CA PRO A 16 -28.20 -9.64 26.18
C PRO A 16 -28.30 -9.04 27.58
N ALA A 17 -29.24 -8.10 27.75
CA ALA A 17 -29.55 -7.44 29.02
C ALA A 17 -28.40 -6.61 29.65
N ALA A 18 -27.42 -6.19 28.85
CA ALA A 18 -26.43 -5.19 29.25
C ALA A 18 -26.75 -3.81 28.68
N ASP A 19 -26.36 -2.76 29.42
CA ASP A 19 -26.36 -1.38 28.94
C ASP A 19 -25.00 -1.05 28.36
N PHE A 20 -24.93 -0.20 27.33
CA PHE A 20 -23.69 0.14 26.64
C PHE A 20 -23.44 1.65 26.62
N THR A 21 -22.19 2.03 26.87
CA THR A 21 -21.73 3.43 26.84
C THR A 21 -20.46 3.55 26.01
N GLY A 22 -20.35 4.59 25.18
CA GLY A 22 -19.18 4.78 24.33
C GLY A 22 -19.51 5.51 23.03
N VAL A 23 -18.64 5.34 22.04
CA VAL A 23 -18.76 5.98 20.72
C VAL A 23 -18.43 4.99 19.61
N VAL A 24 -19.10 5.14 18.47
CA VAL A 24 -18.72 4.46 17.22
C VAL A 24 -17.35 4.97 16.79
N GLY A 25 -16.50 4.06 16.29
CA GLY A 25 -15.09 4.34 15.98
C GLY A 25 -14.19 4.36 17.22
N GLY A 26 -14.70 3.96 18.39
CA GLY A 26 -13.95 3.97 19.64
C GLY A 26 -14.38 2.89 20.63
N ARG A 27 -14.05 3.13 21.90
CA ARG A 27 -14.31 2.22 23.00
C ARG A 27 -15.81 2.22 23.36
N VAL A 28 -16.40 1.03 23.44
CA VAL A 28 -17.75 0.80 23.94
C VAL A 28 -17.70 -0.15 25.12
N GLN A 29 -18.19 0.28 26.29
CA GLN A 29 -18.19 -0.51 27.52
C GLN A 29 -19.61 -0.94 27.88
N SER A 30 -19.77 -2.22 28.23
CA SER A 30 -21.03 -2.75 28.76
C SER A 30 -21.12 -2.60 30.29
N SER A 31 -22.34 -2.61 30.83
CA SER A 31 -22.61 -2.58 32.28
C SER A 31 -22.03 -3.79 33.03
N ASN A 32 -21.78 -4.89 32.33
CA ASN A 32 -21.11 -6.09 32.87
C ASN A 32 -19.58 -5.98 32.85
N GLY A 33 -19.03 -4.85 32.40
CA GLY A 33 -17.59 -4.60 32.39
C GLY A 33 -16.84 -5.10 31.15
N LYS A 34 -17.52 -5.66 30.15
CA LYS A 34 -16.89 -6.01 28.87
C LYS A 34 -16.67 -4.77 28.01
N VAL A 35 -15.71 -4.85 27.10
CA VAL A 35 -15.33 -3.74 26.24
C VAL A 35 -15.26 -4.20 24.79
N TYR A 36 -15.86 -3.41 23.92
CA TYR A 36 -16.01 -3.67 22.50
C TYR A 36 -15.47 -2.48 21.70
N PHE A 37 -15.00 -2.79 20.50
CA PHE A 37 -14.77 -1.79 19.46
C PHE A 37 -15.87 -1.92 18.43
N VAL A 38 -16.49 -0.79 18.08
CA VAL A 38 -17.56 -0.73 17.08
C VAL A 38 -17.08 0.13 15.92
N LYS A 39 -17.06 -0.43 14.73
CA LYS A 39 -16.77 0.29 13.49
C LYS A 39 -18.02 0.33 12.62
N GLN A 40 -18.33 1.50 12.07
CA GLN A 40 -19.41 1.69 11.10
C GLN A 40 -18.85 2.54 9.96
N GLY A 41 -19.16 2.15 8.72
CA GLY A 41 -18.72 2.87 7.52
C GLY A 41 -19.84 3.67 6.89
N SER A 42 -19.69 3.91 5.60
CA SER A 42 -20.68 4.42 4.67
C SER A 42 -21.07 3.33 3.67
N ARG A 43 -22.21 3.49 2.98
CA ARG A 43 -22.74 2.50 2.03
C ARG A 43 -21.75 2.08 0.94
N SER A 44 -20.85 2.96 0.53
CA SER A 44 -19.83 2.66 -0.49
C SER A 44 -18.70 1.75 0.00
N GLU A 45 -18.60 1.49 1.31
CA GLU A 45 -17.47 0.77 1.92
C GLU A 45 -17.80 -0.70 2.24
N GLY A 46 -18.95 -1.22 1.81
CA GLY A 46 -19.41 -2.58 2.17
C GLY A 46 -18.37 -3.68 1.89
N GLU A 47 -17.77 -3.69 0.70
CA GLU A 47 -16.77 -4.69 0.33
C GLU A 47 -15.47 -4.58 1.16
N GLN A 48 -15.11 -3.36 1.57
CA GLN A 48 -13.97 -3.12 2.45
C GLN A 48 -14.21 -3.70 3.84
N TYR A 49 -15.42 -3.52 4.39
CA TYR A 49 -15.80 -4.08 5.69
C TYR A 49 -15.88 -5.60 5.68
N ILE A 50 -16.34 -6.21 4.58
CA ILE A 50 -16.32 -7.66 4.38
C ILE A 50 -14.87 -8.17 4.37
N GLY A 51 -13.99 -7.55 3.57
CA GLY A 51 -12.58 -7.92 3.47
C GLY A 51 -11.84 -7.83 4.81
N GLU A 52 -12.05 -6.74 5.56
CA GLU A 52 -11.47 -6.53 6.90
C GLU A 52 -11.98 -7.58 7.91
N THR A 53 -13.30 -7.80 7.94
CA THR A 53 -13.93 -8.77 8.84
C THR A 53 -13.43 -10.19 8.59
N GLU A 54 -13.37 -10.63 7.34
CA GLU A 54 -12.92 -11.99 7.01
C GLU A 54 -11.43 -12.18 7.27
N SER A 55 -10.62 -11.12 7.14
CA SER A 55 -9.21 -11.13 7.51
C SER A 55 -9.03 -11.32 9.03
N LEU A 56 -9.76 -10.56 9.85
CA LEU A 56 -9.68 -10.68 11.32
C LEU A 56 -10.09 -12.08 11.81
N LYS A 57 -11.16 -12.65 11.23
CA LYS A 57 -11.61 -14.02 11.56
C LYS A 57 -10.54 -15.07 11.21
N GLU A 58 -9.89 -14.93 10.06
CA GLU A 58 -8.85 -15.87 9.63
C GLU A 58 -7.59 -15.77 10.52
N ILE A 59 -7.21 -14.56 10.95
CA ILE A 59 -6.09 -14.36 11.88
C ILE A 59 -6.41 -14.96 13.27
N ASP A 60 -7.61 -14.75 13.81
CA ASP A 60 -8.00 -15.35 15.09
C ASP A 60 -8.06 -16.89 15.01
N LEU A 61 -8.39 -17.46 13.85
CA LEU A 61 -8.34 -18.91 13.63
C LEU A 61 -6.89 -19.43 13.63
N ALA A 62 -5.99 -18.73 12.94
CA ALA A 62 -4.58 -19.12 12.79
C ALA A 62 -3.74 -18.88 14.06
N SER A 63 -3.98 -17.78 14.76
CA SER A 63 -3.25 -17.36 15.94
C SER A 63 -4.21 -16.68 16.94
N PRO A 64 -4.95 -17.46 17.74
CA PRO A 64 -5.99 -16.94 18.62
C PRO A 64 -5.51 -15.79 19.52
N GLY A 65 -6.28 -14.69 19.53
CA GLY A 65 -5.97 -13.51 20.32
C GLY A 65 -4.77 -12.68 19.85
N LEU A 66 -4.17 -12.98 18.69
CA LEU A 66 -3.18 -12.11 18.04
C LEU A 66 -3.83 -10.85 17.43
N ALA A 67 -5.08 -10.96 16.98
CA ALA A 67 -5.90 -9.85 16.48
C ALA A 67 -7.20 -9.71 17.30
N PRO A 68 -7.89 -8.56 17.23
CA PRO A 68 -9.22 -8.41 17.80
C PRO A 68 -10.18 -9.48 17.28
N LYS A 69 -10.80 -10.23 18.20
CA LYS A 69 -11.83 -11.20 17.82
C LYS A 69 -13.07 -10.48 17.33
N VAL A 70 -13.54 -10.81 16.12
CA VAL A 70 -14.83 -10.30 15.60
C VAL A 70 -15.98 -11.04 16.27
N PHE A 71 -16.94 -10.29 16.82
CA PHE A 71 -18.16 -10.84 17.42
C PHE A 71 -19.36 -10.76 16.48
N SER A 72 -19.49 -9.66 15.73
CA SER A 72 -20.57 -9.45 14.76
C SER A 72 -20.08 -8.57 13.61
N ALA A 73 -20.61 -8.77 12.41
CA ALA A 73 -20.36 -7.94 11.24
C ALA A 73 -21.48 -8.12 10.23
N GLY A 74 -21.75 -7.09 9.44
CA GLY A 74 -22.76 -7.10 8.40
C GLY A 74 -23.13 -5.70 7.96
N ASP A 75 -24.31 -5.58 7.35
CA ASP A 75 -24.89 -4.31 6.93
C ASP A 75 -26.18 -4.05 7.72
N PHE A 76 -26.47 -2.78 7.99
CA PHE A 76 -27.78 -2.37 8.48
C PHE A 76 -28.81 -2.36 7.35
N GLU A 77 -30.09 -2.15 7.68
CA GLU A 77 -31.18 -2.07 6.69
C GLU A 77 -30.94 -1.02 5.61
N ASP A 78 -30.17 0.02 5.93
CA ASP A 78 -29.83 1.09 5.03
C ASP A 78 -28.52 0.85 4.26
N GLU A 79 -28.04 -0.40 4.23
CA GLU A 79 -26.81 -0.85 3.56
C GLU A 79 -25.52 -0.23 4.13
N THR A 80 -25.58 0.36 5.33
CA THR A 80 -24.39 0.85 6.00
C THR A 80 -23.64 -0.30 6.66
N PRO A 81 -22.35 -0.54 6.32
CA PRO A 81 -21.61 -1.67 6.87
C PRO A 81 -21.11 -1.39 8.29
N PHE A 82 -20.98 -2.45 9.08
CA PHE A 82 -20.43 -2.41 10.42
C PHE A 82 -19.69 -3.69 10.81
N PHE A 83 -18.85 -3.59 11.85
CA PHE A 83 -18.48 -4.74 12.65
C PHE A 83 -18.27 -4.35 14.12
N ILE A 84 -18.41 -5.35 14.98
CA ILE A 84 -18.18 -5.31 16.41
C ILE A 84 -17.11 -6.33 16.73
N SER A 85 -16.05 -5.90 17.40
CA SER A 85 -14.92 -6.75 17.78
C SER A 85 -14.50 -6.54 19.23
N GLU A 86 -13.61 -7.40 19.71
CA GLU A 86 -12.87 -7.20 20.95
C GLU A 86 -12.18 -5.85 20.95
N TYR A 87 -12.37 -5.07 22.02
CA TYR A 87 -11.55 -3.88 22.22
C TYR A 87 -10.18 -4.28 22.76
N LYS A 88 -9.12 -3.95 22.02
CA LYS A 88 -7.74 -3.99 22.52
C LYS A 88 -7.30 -2.56 22.84
N ASP A 89 -6.82 -2.33 24.05
CA ASP A 89 -6.16 -1.09 24.43
C ASP A 89 -4.69 -1.19 24.01
N ILE A 90 -4.36 -0.59 22.85
CA ILE A 90 -3.08 -0.82 22.16
C ILE A 90 -2.08 0.29 22.55
N GLY A 91 -0.96 -0.10 23.15
CA GLY A 91 0.19 0.75 23.43
C GLY A 91 1.41 0.47 22.54
N HIS A 92 2.57 0.99 22.91
CA HIS A 92 3.84 0.79 22.19
C HIS A 92 4.34 -0.68 22.29
N LEU A 93 4.98 -1.17 21.23
CA LEU A 93 5.61 -2.50 21.18
C LEU A 93 7.05 -2.42 21.70
N ASP A 94 7.33 -3.04 22.83
CA ASP A 94 8.69 -3.13 23.40
C ASP A 94 9.45 -4.39 22.93
N ASP A 95 10.75 -4.49 23.23
CA ASP A 95 11.61 -5.62 22.83
C ASP A 95 11.06 -6.99 23.23
N LYS A 96 10.46 -7.06 24.43
CA LYS A 96 9.93 -8.31 24.98
C LYS A 96 8.69 -8.77 24.21
N SER A 97 7.75 -7.85 23.97
CA SER A 97 6.54 -8.12 23.19
C SER A 97 6.85 -8.34 21.71
N ALA A 98 7.84 -7.64 21.14
CA ALA A 98 8.34 -7.88 19.80
C ALA A 98 8.90 -9.31 19.64
N THR A 99 9.65 -9.81 20.63
CA THR A 99 10.16 -11.19 20.63
C THR A 99 9.04 -12.22 20.66
N VAL A 100 8.01 -11.99 21.47
CA VAL A 100 6.81 -12.87 21.53
C VAL A 100 6.06 -12.82 20.21
N LEU A 101 5.84 -11.63 19.64
CA LEU A 101 5.18 -11.44 18.35
C LEU A 101 5.93 -12.20 17.24
N ALA A 102 7.24 -12.06 17.15
CA ALA A 102 8.06 -12.76 16.16
C ALA A 102 7.90 -14.29 16.25
N LYS A 103 7.89 -14.84 17.47
CA LYS A 103 7.63 -16.27 17.70
C LYS A 103 6.23 -16.66 17.22
N ARG A 104 5.19 -15.93 17.62
CA ARG A 104 3.79 -16.25 17.26
C ARG A 104 3.54 -16.13 15.76
N LEU A 105 4.12 -15.13 15.10
CA LEU A 105 4.09 -15.02 13.64
C LEU A 105 4.68 -16.26 12.98
N ALA A 106 5.87 -16.69 13.42
CA ALA A 106 6.55 -17.83 12.82
C ALA A 106 5.86 -19.18 13.11
N THR A 107 5.39 -19.41 14.34
CA THR A 107 4.90 -20.73 14.78
C THR A 107 3.39 -20.90 14.71
N GLU A 108 2.62 -19.82 14.60
CA GLU A 108 1.16 -19.84 14.57
C GLU A 108 0.67 -19.28 13.23
N LEU A 109 0.84 -17.97 12.99
CA LEU A 109 0.22 -17.31 11.84
C LEU A 109 0.78 -17.82 10.50
N HIS A 110 2.10 -17.84 10.33
CA HIS A 110 2.76 -18.28 9.09
C HIS A 110 2.79 -19.82 8.94
N ALA A 111 2.46 -20.56 10.00
CA ALA A 111 2.29 -22.01 9.95
C ALA A 111 0.88 -22.41 9.44
N HIS A 112 -0.07 -21.48 9.39
CA HIS A 112 -1.43 -21.71 8.89
C HIS A 112 -1.46 -21.68 7.36
N THR A 113 -1.45 -22.86 6.74
CA THR A 113 -1.44 -23.00 5.27
C THR A 113 -2.84 -23.20 4.70
N SER A 114 -3.09 -22.70 3.48
CA SER A 114 -4.34 -22.94 2.74
C SER A 114 -4.24 -24.15 1.81
N PRO A 115 -5.22 -25.08 1.80
CA PRO A 115 -5.28 -26.15 0.81
C PRO A 115 -5.77 -25.69 -0.57
N LYS A 116 -6.19 -24.41 -0.72
CA LYS A 116 -6.78 -23.87 -1.96
C LYS A 116 -5.78 -23.15 -2.87
N GLY A 117 -4.50 -23.08 -2.49
CA GLY A 117 -3.47 -22.33 -3.21
C GLY A 117 -3.31 -20.89 -2.70
N PHE A 118 -2.84 -20.01 -3.57
CA PHE A 118 -2.47 -18.63 -3.25
C PHE A 118 -3.67 -17.67 -3.37
N GLY A 119 -3.69 -16.61 -2.58
CA GLY A 119 -4.72 -15.56 -2.59
C GLY A 119 -5.73 -15.68 -1.43
N PHE A 120 -6.96 -15.19 -1.62
CA PHE A 120 -7.95 -15.10 -0.53
C PHE A 120 -9.37 -15.30 -1.02
N LYS A 121 -10.25 -15.76 -0.11
CA LYS A 121 -11.65 -16.08 -0.43
C LYS A 121 -12.50 -14.88 -0.85
N VAL A 122 -12.09 -13.66 -0.46
CA VAL A 122 -12.75 -12.39 -0.81
C VAL A 122 -11.71 -11.33 -1.17
N PRO A 123 -12.10 -10.31 -1.96
CA PRO A 123 -11.32 -9.09 -2.12
C PRO A 123 -11.01 -8.44 -0.78
N THR A 124 -9.78 -7.96 -0.62
CA THR A 124 -9.32 -7.19 0.55
C THR A 124 -8.85 -5.80 0.10
N PHE A 125 -8.53 -4.89 1.03
CA PHE A 125 -8.26 -3.48 0.70
C PHE A 125 -7.05 -2.96 1.47
N CYS A 126 -6.26 -2.08 0.82
CA CYS A 126 -5.30 -1.21 1.50
C CYS A 126 -5.68 0.24 1.23
N GLY A 127 -6.00 0.96 2.30
CA GLY A 127 -6.66 2.24 2.17
C GLY A 127 -7.92 2.09 1.29
N ALA A 128 -8.12 3.03 0.38
CA ALA A 128 -9.21 2.96 -0.61
C ALA A 128 -8.94 1.97 -1.77
N THR A 129 -7.78 1.29 -1.78
CA THR A 129 -7.36 0.46 -2.91
C THR A 129 -7.81 -0.98 -2.75
N ARG A 130 -8.69 -1.42 -3.65
CA ARG A 130 -9.21 -2.78 -3.72
C ARG A 130 -8.17 -3.75 -4.32
N MET A 131 -7.91 -4.86 -3.62
CA MET A 131 -7.09 -5.97 -4.10
C MET A 131 -7.91 -6.99 -4.88
N LYS A 132 -7.44 -7.32 -6.08
CA LYS A 132 -8.05 -8.36 -6.93
C LYS A 132 -7.63 -9.74 -6.43
N ASN A 133 -8.24 -10.18 -5.34
CA ASN A 133 -8.01 -11.52 -4.77
C ASN A 133 -8.90 -12.59 -5.43
N GLY A 134 -8.41 -13.83 -5.38
CA GLY A 134 -9.03 -15.07 -5.81
C GLY A 134 -8.15 -16.25 -5.37
N TRP A 135 -8.51 -17.49 -5.70
CA TRP A 135 -7.62 -18.64 -5.46
C TRP A 135 -6.84 -18.97 -6.73
N PHE A 136 -5.52 -19.06 -6.61
CA PHE A 136 -4.60 -19.31 -7.72
C PHE A 136 -3.73 -20.54 -7.45
N ASN A 137 -3.43 -21.28 -8.50
CA ASN A 137 -2.65 -22.53 -8.41
C ASN A 137 -1.14 -22.28 -8.28
N SER A 138 -0.66 -21.12 -8.77
CA SER A 138 0.73 -20.70 -8.65
C SER A 138 0.83 -19.33 -8.00
N TRP A 139 1.91 -19.13 -7.26
CA TRP A 139 2.23 -17.85 -6.66
C TRP A 139 2.33 -16.78 -7.73
N GLU A 140 2.97 -17.14 -8.81
CA GLU A 140 3.34 -16.21 -9.83
C GLU A 140 2.06 -15.70 -10.52
N GLU A 141 1.06 -16.54 -10.83
CA GLU A 141 -0.26 -16.07 -11.31
C GLU A 141 -0.98 -15.15 -10.32
N CYS A 142 -1.00 -15.50 -9.03
CA CYS A 142 -1.57 -14.65 -7.98
C CYS A 142 -0.90 -13.26 -7.98
N TYR A 143 0.42 -13.26 -7.91
CA TYR A 143 1.31 -12.10 -7.89
C TYR A 143 1.08 -11.27 -9.17
N SER A 144 1.06 -11.87 -10.37
CA SER A 144 0.76 -11.17 -11.63
C SER A 144 -0.66 -10.62 -11.72
N GLU A 145 -1.68 -11.24 -11.13
CA GLU A 145 -3.01 -10.62 -11.10
C GLU A 145 -3.06 -9.44 -10.13
N MET A 146 -2.22 -9.49 -9.09
CA MET A 146 -2.16 -8.44 -8.10
C MET A 146 -1.47 -7.15 -8.59
N ILE A 147 -0.73 -7.18 -9.72
CA ILE A 147 0.18 -6.09 -10.17
C ILE A 147 0.58 -6.10 -11.69
N GLY A 148 0.20 -7.13 -12.44
CA GLY A 148 0.87 -7.58 -13.66
C GLY A 148 0.49 -6.78 -14.91
N PRO A 149 1.49 -6.46 -15.71
CA PRO A 149 2.28 -7.56 -16.22
C PRO A 149 3.74 -7.53 -15.76
N LEU A 150 4.02 -6.95 -14.59
CA LEU A 150 5.12 -7.44 -13.77
C LEU A 150 4.68 -8.72 -13.04
N LYS A 151 5.54 -9.31 -12.22
CA LYS A 151 5.14 -10.16 -11.09
C LYS A 151 5.57 -9.37 -9.84
N ILE A 152 4.61 -8.98 -9.01
CA ILE A 152 4.56 -8.00 -7.91
C ILE A 152 3.70 -8.51 -6.74
N GLU A 153 4.14 -8.42 -5.50
CA GLU A 153 3.24 -8.74 -4.39
C GLU A 153 2.67 -7.38 -4.15
N PRO A 154 1.36 -7.21 -4.17
CA PRO A 154 0.79 -5.96 -3.77
C PRO A 154 1.14 -5.84 -2.28
N VAL A 155 2.25 -5.20 -1.96
CA VAL A 155 2.64 -4.97 -0.59
C VAL A 155 2.02 -3.68 -0.15
N LEU A 156 1.74 -3.60 1.15
CA LEU A 156 1.25 -2.37 1.74
C LEU A 156 2.32 -1.30 1.54
N LEU A 157 2.00 -0.30 0.74
CA LEU A 157 2.80 0.89 0.62
C LEU A 157 2.28 1.90 1.63
N HIS A 158 3.17 2.66 2.23
CA HIS A 158 2.85 3.93 2.84
C HIS A 158 2.23 4.88 1.80
N GLY A 159 2.69 4.83 0.54
CA GLY A 159 2.09 5.55 -0.60
C GLY A 159 2.43 7.03 -0.68
N ASP A 160 3.04 7.58 0.37
CA ASP A 160 3.66 8.92 0.41
C ASP A 160 4.92 8.94 1.29
N LEU A 161 5.80 7.94 1.13
CA LEU A 161 6.95 7.71 2.03
C LEU A 161 8.16 8.60 1.71
N TRP A 162 8.08 9.89 2.02
CA TRP A 162 9.21 10.82 1.89
C TRP A 162 9.71 11.29 3.26
N SER A 163 10.82 12.04 3.28
CA SER A 163 11.49 12.44 4.53
C SER A 163 10.61 13.25 5.49
N GLY A 164 9.61 13.96 4.98
CA GLY A 164 8.65 14.71 5.78
C GLY A 164 7.67 13.83 6.58
N ASN A 165 7.55 12.56 6.21
CA ASN A 165 6.57 11.60 6.73
C ASN A 165 7.21 10.47 7.55
N VAL A 166 8.47 10.66 7.98
CA VAL A 166 9.20 9.70 8.82
C VAL A 166 9.96 10.38 9.96
N GLY A 167 10.21 9.65 11.03
CA GLY A 167 10.94 10.10 12.21
C GLY A 167 11.44 8.94 13.07
N SER A 168 11.83 9.23 14.31
CA SER A 168 12.17 8.20 15.30
C SER A 168 11.56 8.58 16.64
N ASP A 169 11.09 7.56 17.35
CA ASP A 169 10.70 7.67 18.74
C ASP A 169 11.91 8.09 19.57
N ARG A 170 11.73 9.05 20.47
CA ARG A 170 12.84 9.65 21.22
C ARG A 170 13.23 8.85 22.45
N ASP A 171 12.34 8.01 22.95
CA ASP A 171 12.53 7.26 24.17
C ASP A 171 13.11 5.87 23.87
N THR A 172 12.73 5.28 22.73
CA THR A 172 13.24 3.97 22.30
C THR A 172 14.26 4.07 21.16
N GLY A 173 14.27 5.17 20.41
CA GLY A 173 15.12 5.34 19.22
C GLY A 173 14.59 4.64 17.98
N GLU A 174 13.43 3.98 18.06
CA GLU A 174 12.85 3.20 16.97
C GLU A 174 12.27 4.10 15.87
N PRO A 175 12.34 3.72 14.59
CA PRO A 175 11.80 4.53 13.48
C PRO A 175 10.26 4.58 13.49
N VAL A 176 9.71 5.70 13.02
CA VAL A 176 8.26 5.99 12.93
C VAL A 176 7.95 6.54 11.54
N VAL A 177 6.78 6.21 10.98
CA VAL A 177 6.24 6.77 9.72
C VAL A 177 4.83 7.32 9.96
N PHE A 178 4.41 8.36 9.24
CA PHE A 178 3.12 9.05 9.43
C PHE A 178 2.61 9.71 8.14
N ASP A 179 1.33 10.10 8.11
CA ASP A 179 0.62 10.68 6.95
C ASP A 179 0.66 9.83 5.66
N PRO A 180 0.18 8.56 5.70
CA PRO A 180 0.20 7.70 4.53
C PRO A 180 -0.88 8.04 3.50
N SER A 181 -0.60 7.71 2.24
CA SER A 181 -1.56 7.58 1.14
C SER A 181 -1.60 6.14 0.65
N SER A 182 -1.73 5.21 1.60
CA SER A 182 -1.48 3.79 1.38
C SER A 182 -2.38 3.14 0.33
N TYR A 183 -1.76 2.35 -0.53
CA TYR A 183 -2.39 1.40 -1.43
C TYR A 183 -1.52 0.14 -1.47
N PHE A 184 -2.10 -1.04 -1.71
CA PHE A 184 -1.21 -2.16 -2.00
C PHE A 184 -0.80 -2.04 -3.47
N GLY A 185 0.50 -2.10 -3.70
CA GLY A 185 1.09 -1.91 -5.01
C GLY A 185 2.51 -2.43 -5.00
N HIS A 186 3.35 -1.93 -5.90
CA HIS A 186 4.73 -2.38 -5.94
C HIS A 186 5.56 -1.81 -4.80
N ASN A 187 6.21 -2.65 -3.99
CA ASN A 187 7.14 -2.25 -2.92
C ASN A 187 8.17 -1.21 -3.37
N GLU A 188 8.58 -1.28 -4.63
CA GLU A 188 9.52 -0.33 -5.22
C GLU A 188 8.96 1.10 -5.35
N ALA A 189 7.65 1.30 -5.27
CA ALA A 189 7.02 2.62 -5.30
C ALA A 189 7.35 3.45 -4.05
N ASP A 190 7.29 2.88 -2.84
CA ASP A 190 7.74 3.57 -1.63
C ASP A 190 9.25 3.79 -1.63
N LEU A 191 10.02 2.81 -2.10
CA LEU A 191 11.48 2.95 -2.25
C LEU A 191 11.85 4.07 -3.24
N ALA A 192 10.95 4.41 -4.17
CA ALA A 192 11.14 5.48 -5.13
C ALA A 192 10.82 6.85 -4.52
N ILE A 193 9.73 6.97 -3.78
CA ILE A 193 9.38 8.21 -3.06
C ILE A 193 10.43 8.54 -1.99
N ALA A 194 10.96 7.53 -1.31
CA ALA A 194 11.99 7.67 -0.29
C ALA A 194 13.33 8.22 -0.84
N ARG A 195 13.50 8.38 -2.16
CA ARG A 195 14.70 8.97 -2.78
C ARG A 195 14.60 10.46 -3.00
N ILE A 196 13.38 11.01 -2.99
CA ILE A 196 13.09 12.40 -3.37
C ILE A 196 12.76 13.24 -2.14
N PHE A 197 12.77 14.57 -2.31
CA PHE A 197 12.46 15.54 -1.25
C PHE A 197 13.27 15.32 0.06
N GLY A 198 14.60 15.37 -0.06
CA GLY A 198 15.52 15.15 1.06
C GLY A 198 16.09 13.73 1.13
N GLY A 199 15.30 12.72 0.72
CA GLY A 199 15.76 11.34 0.53
C GLY A 199 16.23 10.59 1.78
N PHE A 200 16.25 9.26 1.71
CA PHE A 200 16.73 8.38 2.78
C PHE A 200 18.21 8.01 2.57
N PRO A 201 18.97 7.66 3.63
CA PRO A 201 20.38 7.32 3.50
C PRO A 201 20.61 6.01 2.71
N PRO A 202 21.71 5.86 1.97
CA PRO A 202 21.99 4.65 1.17
C PRO A 202 22.02 3.34 1.97
N SER A 203 22.39 3.38 3.25
CA SER A 203 22.40 2.21 4.13
C SER A 203 21.02 1.58 4.30
N PHE A 204 19.95 2.40 4.26
CA PHE A 204 18.57 1.93 4.31
C PHE A 204 18.27 0.99 3.13
N PHE A 205 18.55 1.44 1.90
CA PHE A 205 18.29 0.65 0.70
C PHE A 205 19.19 -0.60 0.60
N ALA A 206 20.46 -0.49 1.02
CA ALA A 206 21.39 -1.61 1.02
C ALA A 206 20.95 -2.70 2.00
N GLU A 207 20.52 -2.34 3.21
CA GLU A 207 19.99 -3.29 4.18
C GLU A 207 18.67 -3.88 3.71
N TYR A 208 17.75 -3.06 3.18
CA TYR A 208 16.48 -3.52 2.61
C TYR A 208 16.70 -4.63 1.58
N HIS A 209 17.64 -4.46 0.64
CA HIS A 209 17.87 -5.45 -0.42
C HIS A 209 18.67 -6.69 -0.01
N LYS A 210 19.27 -6.74 1.20
CA LYS A 210 19.77 -8.01 1.75
C LYS A 210 18.61 -8.95 2.09
N HIS A 211 17.48 -8.37 2.49
CA HIS A 211 16.30 -9.10 2.95
C HIS A 211 15.24 -9.25 1.85
N LEU A 212 15.05 -8.23 1.01
CA LEU A 212 14.17 -8.28 -0.16
C LEU A 212 14.90 -7.82 -1.43
N PRO A 213 15.43 -8.76 -2.22
CA PRO A 213 16.11 -8.45 -3.48
C PRO A 213 15.23 -7.64 -4.42
N LYS A 214 15.88 -6.90 -5.33
CA LYS A 214 15.19 -6.12 -6.37
C LYS A 214 14.26 -7.03 -7.16
N THR A 215 13.05 -6.55 -7.47
CA THR A 215 12.09 -7.35 -8.23
C THR A 215 12.68 -7.69 -9.60
N GLU A 216 12.53 -8.93 -10.05
CA GLU A 216 13.02 -9.31 -11.37
C GLU A 216 12.17 -8.67 -12.49
N PRO A 217 12.78 -8.25 -13.60
CA PRO A 217 14.22 -8.30 -13.87
C PRO A 217 14.98 -7.20 -13.10
N ALA A 218 16.02 -7.60 -12.34
CA ALA A 218 16.68 -6.74 -11.35
C ALA A 218 17.46 -5.57 -11.97
N ASP A 219 17.92 -5.71 -13.22
CA ASP A 219 18.54 -4.66 -14.01
C ASP A 219 17.58 -3.51 -14.35
N GLN A 220 16.27 -3.75 -14.30
CA GLN A 220 15.23 -2.74 -14.52
C GLN A 220 14.79 -1.99 -13.25
N PHE A 221 15.30 -2.36 -12.07
CA PHE A 221 14.95 -1.72 -10.79
C PHE A 221 15.10 -0.20 -10.80
N SER A 222 16.21 0.31 -11.35
CA SER A 222 16.43 1.76 -11.41
C SER A 222 15.41 2.45 -12.32
N LEU A 223 15.01 1.77 -13.40
CA LEU A 223 14.03 2.28 -14.35
C LEU A 223 12.62 2.33 -13.71
N ARG A 224 12.21 1.27 -12.99
CA ARG A 224 10.95 1.25 -12.23
C ARG A 224 10.91 2.32 -11.15
N GLY A 225 12.03 2.56 -10.45
CA GLY A 225 12.13 3.67 -9.50
C GLY A 225 11.86 5.04 -10.13
N HIS A 226 12.41 5.33 -11.31
CA HIS A 226 12.11 6.59 -12.02
C HIS A 226 10.66 6.71 -12.46
N LEU A 227 10.00 5.59 -12.79
CA LEU A 227 8.59 5.57 -13.14
C LEU A 227 7.71 5.94 -11.93
N TYR A 228 8.02 5.42 -10.75
CA TYR A 228 7.29 5.77 -9.53
C TYR A 228 7.56 7.21 -9.07
N GLU A 229 8.82 7.67 -9.09
CA GLU A 229 9.17 9.07 -8.79
C GLU A 229 8.40 10.06 -9.68
N LEU A 230 8.22 9.73 -10.97
CA LEU A 230 7.55 10.59 -11.94
C LEU A 230 6.11 10.93 -11.52
N PHE A 231 5.36 9.96 -11.00
CA PHE A 231 4.00 10.20 -10.50
C PHE A 231 3.98 11.29 -9.41
N HIS A 232 4.90 11.22 -8.45
CA HIS A 232 4.93 12.18 -7.33
C HIS A 232 5.37 13.59 -7.77
N TYR A 233 6.32 13.72 -8.69
CA TYR A 233 6.71 15.02 -9.23
C TYR A 233 5.62 15.68 -10.09
N LEU A 234 4.86 14.88 -10.86
CA LEU A 234 3.69 15.37 -11.58
C LEU A 234 2.59 15.84 -10.61
N ASN A 235 2.29 15.04 -9.58
CA ASN A 235 1.32 15.40 -8.54
C ASN A 235 1.71 16.72 -7.85
N HIS A 236 2.98 16.89 -7.47
CA HIS A 236 3.47 18.12 -6.84
C HIS A 236 3.43 19.33 -7.78
N THR A 237 3.67 19.14 -9.08
CA THR A 237 3.57 20.21 -10.08
C THR A 237 2.14 20.73 -10.21
N VAL A 238 1.15 19.82 -10.16
CA VAL A 238 -0.28 20.17 -10.17
C VAL A 238 -0.68 20.90 -8.88
N LEU A 239 -0.24 20.41 -7.72
CA LEU A 239 -0.66 20.95 -6.42
C LEU A 239 0.04 22.26 -6.04
N PHE A 240 1.31 22.44 -6.42
CA PHE A 240 2.15 23.52 -5.90
C PHE A 240 2.77 24.42 -7.00
N GLY A 241 2.47 24.15 -8.27
CA GLY A 241 2.96 24.91 -9.42
C GLY A 241 4.26 24.38 -10.04
N GLY A 242 4.64 24.96 -11.19
CA GLY A 242 5.79 24.55 -11.99
C GLY A 242 7.17 24.90 -11.40
N GLY A 243 8.22 24.75 -12.20
CA GLY A 243 9.60 25.05 -11.77
C GLY A 243 10.40 23.80 -11.41
N GLY A 244 10.88 23.67 -10.15
CA GLY A 244 11.76 22.58 -9.73
C GLY A 244 11.12 21.18 -9.81
N TYR A 245 9.82 21.09 -9.51
CA TYR A 245 9.04 19.84 -9.62
C TYR A 245 8.80 19.43 -11.07
N GLU A 246 8.39 20.39 -11.91
CA GLU A 246 8.18 20.19 -13.35
C GLU A 246 9.48 19.77 -14.06
N SER A 247 10.58 20.47 -13.78
CA SER A 247 11.91 20.16 -14.35
C SER A 247 12.39 18.76 -13.94
N SER A 248 12.06 18.32 -12.72
CA SER A 248 12.38 16.98 -12.24
C SER A 248 11.51 15.92 -12.91
N ALA A 249 10.21 16.17 -13.10
CA ALA A 249 9.32 15.28 -13.85
C ALA A 249 9.81 15.08 -15.30
N LEU A 250 10.12 16.17 -16.01
CA LEU A 250 10.63 16.12 -17.39
C LEU A 250 11.93 15.31 -17.49
N ARG A 251 12.87 15.50 -16.57
CA ARG A 251 14.13 14.72 -16.54
C ARG A 251 13.89 13.22 -16.31
N LYS A 252 12.90 12.82 -15.51
CA LYS A 252 12.56 11.40 -15.31
C LYS A 252 11.93 10.80 -16.57
N MET A 253 11.06 11.55 -17.26
CA MET A 253 10.51 11.15 -18.57
C MET A 253 11.62 10.95 -19.61
N ASP A 254 12.62 11.84 -19.65
CA ASP A 254 13.76 11.70 -20.56
C ASP A 254 14.56 10.41 -20.30
N ILE A 255 14.79 10.06 -19.03
CA ILE A 255 15.49 8.82 -18.65
C ILE A 255 14.66 7.58 -19.01
N LEU A 256 13.36 7.59 -18.70
CA LEU A 256 12.44 6.47 -18.94
C LEU A 256 12.26 6.16 -20.44
N THR A 257 12.34 7.18 -21.28
CA THR A 257 12.25 7.04 -22.75
C THR A 257 13.60 6.71 -23.40
N GLY A 258 14.60 6.32 -22.60
CA GLY A 258 15.92 5.90 -23.07
C GLY A 258 16.83 7.06 -23.48
N GLY A 259 16.62 8.24 -22.89
CA GLY A 259 17.29 9.46 -23.29
C GLY A 259 16.93 9.81 -24.73
N TYR A 260 15.66 10.08 -25.02
CA TYR A 260 15.33 10.67 -26.32
C TYR A 260 15.83 12.12 -26.46
N VAL A 261 16.69 12.67 -25.59
CA VAL A 261 17.45 13.90 -25.91
C VAL A 261 18.84 13.96 -25.23
N ALA A 262 19.74 13.00 -25.49
CA ALA A 262 21.18 13.29 -25.35
C ALA A 262 22.07 12.67 -26.46
N GLY A 263 21.47 12.05 -27.49
CA GLY A 263 22.25 11.51 -28.62
C GLY A 263 21.49 11.24 -29.92
N LYS A 264 20.17 11.49 -29.99
CA LYS A 264 19.37 11.26 -31.21
C LYS A 264 18.68 12.50 -31.79
N CYS A 265 18.93 13.69 -31.24
CA CYS A 265 18.60 14.94 -31.93
C CYS A 265 19.71 15.43 -32.89
N SER A 266 20.80 14.67 -33.09
CA SER A 266 21.82 14.99 -34.11
C SER A 266 21.61 14.25 -35.44
N LYS A 267 21.04 13.04 -35.45
CA LYS A 267 20.96 12.24 -36.72
C LYS A 267 19.73 12.50 -37.59
N VAL A 268 18.67 13.10 -37.06
CA VAL A 268 17.49 13.46 -37.87
C VAL A 268 17.66 14.82 -38.56
N GLU A 269 18.43 15.75 -37.97
CA GLU A 269 18.81 16.98 -38.65
C GLU A 269 19.96 16.80 -39.64
N GLU A 270 20.95 15.95 -39.33
CA GLU A 270 22.09 15.70 -40.22
C GLU A 270 21.67 14.92 -41.48
N SER A 271 20.77 13.93 -41.35
CA SER A 271 20.19 13.24 -42.51
C SER A 271 19.28 14.12 -43.37
N ARG A 272 18.63 15.14 -42.79
CA ARG A 272 17.84 16.16 -43.53
C ARG A 272 18.72 17.23 -44.18
N ARG A 273 19.90 17.53 -43.63
CA ARG A 273 20.89 18.44 -44.26
C ARG A 273 21.68 17.72 -45.36
N ASP A 274 22.05 16.47 -45.17
CA ASP A 274 22.78 15.66 -46.15
C ASP A 274 21.91 15.27 -47.35
N SER A 275 20.63 14.92 -47.13
CA SER A 275 19.70 14.67 -48.24
C SER A 275 19.43 15.93 -49.07
N LYS A 276 19.40 17.12 -48.46
CA LYS A 276 19.33 18.40 -49.20
C LYS A 276 20.64 18.74 -49.92
N ARG A 277 21.81 18.40 -49.36
CA ARG A 277 23.13 18.67 -49.96
C ARG A 277 23.48 17.70 -51.11
N VAL A 278 23.03 16.45 -51.01
CA VAL A 278 23.16 15.42 -52.07
C VAL A 278 22.19 15.69 -53.22
N SER A 279 20.96 16.13 -52.95
CA SER A 279 20.02 16.55 -54.01
C SER A 279 20.45 17.85 -54.70
N ALA A 280 21.09 18.80 -54.02
CA ALA A 280 21.63 20.01 -54.65
C ALA A 280 22.82 19.70 -55.58
N LYS A 281 23.70 18.75 -55.23
CA LYS A 281 24.84 18.36 -56.07
C LYS A 281 24.48 17.49 -57.28
N LYS A 282 23.35 16.77 -57.26
CA LYS A 282 22.89 15.97 -58.41
C LYS A 282 22.26 16.80 -59.53
N VAL A 283 21.89 18.06 -59.26
CA VAL A 283 21.34 18.98 -60.27
C VAL A 283 22.45 19.73 -61.01
N GLU A 284 23.67 19.80 -60.47
CA GLU A 284 24.79 20.57 -61.04
C GLU A 284 25.73 19.77 -61.96
N THR A 285 25.49 18.46 -62.18
CA THR A 285 26.31 17.62 -63.08
C THR A 285 25.50 16.93 -64.18
N ALA A 286 24.37 17.53 -64.57
CA ALA A 286 23.60 17.13 -65.73
C ALA A 286 23.35 18.34 -66.64
N GLU A 287 24.42 18.91 -67.16
CA GLU A 287 24.50 19.65 -68.43
C GLU A 287 25.79 19.24 -69.15
#